data_AF-A0A6J7CHK5-F1
#
_entry.id   AF-A0A6J7CHK5-F1
#
_cell.length_a   1.000
_cell.length_b   1.000
_cell.length_c   1.000
_cell.angle_alpha   90.00
_cell.angle_beta   90.00
_cell.angle_gamma   90.00
#
_symmetry.space_group_name_H-M   'P 1'
#
loop_
_entity.id
_entity.type
_entity.pdbx_description
1 polymer ?
#
loop_
_entity_poly.entity_id
_entity_poly.type
_entity_poly.pdbx_seq_one_letter_code
_entity_poly.pdbx_strand_id
1 'polypeptide(L)'
;MKLRQLIRSMSKPIALTLMATFMTPSGALAAGPTNTALPTIAGTLAVGQTVTAGSGIWDVTPSSISYQWYRCSTAALVSCAQITGATTSALKLVAADGGNYLQLQVTALSAGGGTTAATAISGRVLVQPLATVIPVITGVAQLGSTLTLTSGTWIDVVTPMYSYKWQRCASLEISSCTDIPSATNSTYTISVSEIGRYIRGVVTVVATANNLTAESISDATSRLNAEPTLITSPEISGLAIVDEMLTSTTGTYNAFPVATYTYQWQSCTTIELSTCTPISGALQATYTLLTVDIGKFIRVMVTATNNLGLRGTPSALTTVVLGTSVPNTSALPVISGIVKDRQVLTVSSTGWTGTPIGVLNYQWQRCSAMSQVECIDLKGDTKTSYTLNFDDVNNFIRVTVKSTNRVGVGTIVSANTSKIMYATQLQTAPFVIGFAQVGQKWSATPGTWVGAEAPKFGYQWQNCVSFDVATCADITGATQPDYIAQTTDIDKYLRVKNWIVSQSSVAFSDIVPVKITTTPKTLIQTPVINPKPAVITKPVVKKTTITCIKGKLVKKVTAVTPKCPAGYKKK
;
A
#
# COMPACT_ATOMS: atom_id res chain seq x y z
N MET A 1 -69.12 69.56 -52.64
CA MET A 1 -69.58 70.82 -53.25
C MET A 1 -69.19 70.82 -54.72
N LYS A 2 -70.18 70.65 -55.63
CA LYS A 2 -70.23 70.98 -57.08
C LYS A 2 -69.17 70.31 -57.99
N LEU A 3 -69.38 69.92 -59.26
CA LEU A 3 -70.42 70.11 -60.30
C LEU A 3 -70.09 69.05 -61.39
N ARG A 4 -71.01 68.24 -61.95
CA ARG A 4 -71.77 68.48 -63.22
C ARG A 4 -70.86 68.96 -64.37
N GLN A 5 -70.95 68.54 -65.63
CA GLN A 5 -71.81 67.69 -66.46
C GLN A 5 -71.27 67.94 -67.89
N LEU A 6 -71.34 67.01 -68.85
CA LEU A 6 -71.65 67.38 -70.24
C LEU A 6 -72.11 66.17 -71.07
N ILE A 7 -73.25 66.42 -71.71
CA ILE A 7 -74.10 65.56 -72.53
C ILE A 7 -73.91 65.98 -73.99
N ARG A 8 -74.08 65.06 -74.95
CA ARG A 8 -74.79 65.27 -76.25
C ARG A 8 -74.85 63.92 -77.00
N SER A 9 -76.05 63.36 -77.22
CA SER A 9 -76.93 63.57 -78.40
C SER A 9 -76.35 62.87 -79.64
N MET A 10 -77.02 61.91 -80.29
CA MET A 10 -78.11 62.14 -81.25
C MET A 10 -79.01 60.91 -81.49
N SER A 11 -80.25 61.24 -81.87
CA SER A 11 -81.44 60.45 -82.23
C SER A 11 -81.49 60.01 -83.71
N LYS A 12 -82.06 58.84 -84.04
CA LYS A 12 -83.34 58.63 -84.79
C LYS A 12 -83.54 57.17 -85.26
N PRO A 13 -84.81 56.73 -85.47
CA PRO A 13 -85.20 55.33 -85.59
C PRO A 13 -85.45 54.90 -87.04
N ILE A 14 -85.24 53.61 -87.34
CA ILE A 14 -85.83 52.93 -88.51
C ILE A 14 -86.32 51.56 -88.04
N ALA A 15 -87.63 51.37 -88.08
CA ALA A 15 -88.30 50.11 -87.83
C ALA A 15 -88.34 49.30 -89.14
N LEU A 16 -87.92 48.04 -89.07
CA LEU A 16 -88.21 47.04 -90.09
C LEU A 16 -88.69 45.76 -89.39
N THR A 17 -89.96 45.45 -89.61
CA THR A 17 -90.71 44.35 -89.02
C THR A 17 -90.48 43.08 -89.83
N LEU A 18 -90.05 41.96 -89.22
CA LEU A 18 -90.42 40.64 -89.73
C LEU A 18 -90.25 39.49 -88.71
N MET A 19 -91.35 38.74 -88.58
CA MET A 19 -91.52 37.35 -88.11
C MET A 19 -91.29 37.02 -86.62
N ALA A 20 -92.43 36.88 -85.93
CA ALA A 20 -92.56 36.17 -84.67
C ALA A 20 -92.53 34.65 -84.91
N THR A 21 -91.45 34.00 -84.47
CA THR A 21 -91.43 32.58 -84.16
C THR A 21 -91.76 32.41 -82.68
N PHE A 22 -92.90 31.78 -82.38
CA PHE A 22 -93.24 31.38 -81.01
C PHE A 22 -92.30 30.25 -80.57
N MET A 23 -91.34 30.56 -79.71
CA MET A 23 -90.68 29.59 -78.84
C MET A 23 -90.73 30.15 -77.41
N THR A 24 -91.69 29.70 -76.62
CA THR A 24 -91.46 29.62 -75.18
C THR A 24 -90.49 28.46 -74.95
N PRO A 25 -89.39 28.70 -74.23
CA PRO A 25 -89.41 28.12 -72.90
C PRO A 25 -89.05 29.16 -71.84
N SER A 26 -89.83 29.06 -70.76
CA SER A 26 -89.38 29.30 -69.40
C SER A 26 -88.00 28.64 -69.21
N GLY A 27 -86.93 29.43 -69.29
CA GLY A 27 -85.68 29.09 -68.65
C GLY A 27 -85.73 29.69 -67.27
N ALA A 28 -86.14 28.92 -66.26
CA ALA A 28 -85.64 29.21 -64.92
C ALA A 28 -84.13 29.42 -65.08
N LEU A 29 -83.59 30.57 -64.64
CA LEU A 29 -82.14 30.73 -64.52
C LEU A 29 -81.66 29.46 -63.81
N ALA A 30 -80.94 28.59 -64.54
CA ALA A 30 -80.49 27.34 -63.96
C ALA A 30 -79.78 27.71 -62.66
N ALA A 31 -80.10 27.05 -61.54
CA ALA A 31 -79.36 27.34 -60.31
C ALA A 31 -77.88 26.99 -60.56
N GLY A 32 -76.97 27.78 -59.98
CA GLY A 32 -75.56 27.41 -59.97
C GLY A 32 -75.34 26.07 -59.23
N PRO A 33 -74.17 25.42 -59.36
CA PRO A 33 -73.91 24.13 -58.76
C PRO A 33 -74.11 24.13 -57.23
N THR A 34 -74.69 23.08 -56.65
CA THR A 34 -74.77 22.91 -55.19
C THR A 34 -73.66 21.99 -54.71
N ASN A 35 -72.91 22.41 -53.69
CA ASN A 35 -71.90 21.56 -53.07
C ASN A 35 -72.57 20.46 -52.24
N THR A 36 -72.28 19.20 -52.55
CA THR A 36 -72.79 18.02 -51.84
C THR A 36 -71.75 17.36 -50.94
N ALA A 37 -70.47 17.70 -51.12
CA ALA A 37 -69.39 17.38 -50.18
C ALA A 37 -68.39 18.52 -50.11
N LEU A 38 -68.07 18.96 -48.89
CA LEU A 38 -67.21 20.11 -48.66
C LEU A 38 -65.83 19.95 -49.32
N PRO A 39 -65.22 21.04 -49.78
CA PRO A 39 -63.82 21.05 -50.16
C PRO A 39 -62.92 20.57 -49.01
N THR A 40 -61.69 20.15 -49.33
CA THR A 40 -60.72 19.64 -48.34
C THR A 40 -59.35 20.30 -48.51
N ILE A 41 -58.61 20.43 -47.41
CA ILE A 41 -57.18 20.75 -47.43
C ILE A 41 -56.42 19.49 -47.06
N ALA A 42 -55.55 19.02 -47.95
CA ALA A 42 -54.70 17.86 -47.73
C ALA A 42 -53.21 18.23 -47.77
N GLY A 43 -52.39 17.38 -47.17
CA GLY A 43 -50.94 17.57 -47.03
C GLY A 43 -50.53 18.03 -45.64
N THR A 44 -49.23 18.27 -45.47
CA THR A 44 -48.64 18.62 -44.17
C THR A 44 -48.75 20.12 -43.92
N LEU A 45 -49.41 20.50 -42.82
CA LEU A 45 -49.54 21.89 -42.38
C LEU A 45 -48.25 22.36 -41.69
N ALA A 46 -47.24 22.68 -42.48
CA ALA A 46 -45.96 23.18 -41.99
C ALA A 46 -45.33 24.14 -43.00
N VAL A 47 -44.63 25.16 -42.49
CA VAL A 47 -43.92 26.13 -43.35
C VAL A 47 -42.97 25.41 -44.32
N GLY A 48 -43.01 25.77 -45.59
CA GLY A 48 -42.23 25.19 -46.68
C GLY A 48 -42.90 24.02 -47.40
N GLN A 49 -43.92 23.40 -46.79
CA GLN A 49 -44.71 22.33 -47.40
C GLN A 49 -45.78 22.90 -48.35
N THR A 50 -46.22 22.08 -49.29
CA THR A 50 -47.34 22.40 -50.18
C THR A 50 -48.58 21.64 -49.73
N VAL A 51 -49.66 22.38 -49.46
CA VAL A 51 -50.98 21.79 -49.23
C VAL A 51 -51.80 21.85 -50.51
N THR A 52 -52.66 20.87 -50.70
CA THR A 52 -53.50 20.73 -51.89
C THR A 52 -54.98 20.87 -51.55
N ALA A 53 -55.70 21.52 -52.45
CA ALA A 53 -57.13 21.71 -52.42
C ALA A 53 -57.83 20.51 -53.07
N GLY A 54 -58.77 19.89 -52.35
CA GLY A 54 -59.84 19.11 -52.95
C GLY A 54 -61.01 20.02 -53.28
N SER A 55 -61.54 19.98 -54.50
CA SER A 55 -62.62 20.87 -54.95
C SER A 55 -63.98 20.62 -54.29
N GLY A 56 -64.10 19.55 -53.50
CA GLY A 56 -65.39 19.02 -53.06
C GLY A 56 -66.16 18.32 -54.18
N ILE A 57 -67.38 17.89 -53.87
CA ILE A 57 -68.30 17.27 -54.83
C ILE A 57 -69.46 18.23 -55.07
N TRP A 58 -69.88 18.34 -56.32
CA TRP A 58 -70.95 19.22 -56.77
C TRP A 58 -72.03 18.38 -57.45
N ASP A 59 -73.29 18.78 -57.30
CA ASP A 59 -74.47 18.11 -57.88
C ASP A 59 -74.46 18.08 -59.42
N VAL A 60 -73.84 19.08 -60.04
CA VAL A 60 -73.60 19.17 -61.48
C VAL A 60 -72.12 19.44 -61.75
N THR A 61 -71.61 18.93 -62.88
CA THR A 61 -70.22 19.18 -63.29
C THR A 61 -70.00 20.66 -63.59
N PRO A 62 -69.13 21.37 -62.85
CA PRO A 62 -68.86 22.78 -63.11
C PRO A 62 -68.10 22.97 -64.42
N SER A 63 -68.40 24.04 -65.16
CA SER A 63 -67.62 24.45 -66.34
C SER A 63 -66.25 25.01 -65.95
N SER A 64 -66.11 25.55 -64.73
CA SER A 64 -64.82 25.94 -64.16
C SER A 64 -64.85 25.93 -62.63
N ILE A 65 -63.67 25.77 -62.04
CA ILE A 65 -63.44 25.79 -60.59
C ILE A 65 -62.30 26.77 -60.31
N SER A 66 -62.51 27.66 -59.35
CA SER A 66 -61.47 28.57 -58.85
C SER A 66 -61.31 28.44 -57.34
N TYR A 67 -60.11 28.71 -56.85
CA TYR A 67 -59.74 28.57 -55.45
C TYR A 67 -59.39 29.93 -54.87
N GLN A 68 -59.60 30.10 -53.58
CA GLN A 68 -59.04 31.21 -52.82
C GLN A 68 -58.67 30.72 -51.42
N TRP A 69 -57.40 30.90 -51.05
CA TRP A 69 -56.91 30.55 -49.73
C TRP A 69 -57.00 31.72 -48.75
N TYR A 70 -57.26 31.40 -47.49
CA TYR A 70 -57.36 32.32 -46.37
C TYR A 70 -56.47 31.86 -45.22
N ARG A 71 -55.88 32.84 -44.52
CA ARG A 71 -55.10 32.66 -43.31
C ARG A 71 -55.91 33.14 -42.12
N CYS A 72 -56.12 32.27 -41.15
CA CYS A 72 -56.90 32.54 -39.95
C CYS A 72 -55.98 32.57 -38.73
N SER A 73 -56.12 33.59 -37.88
CA SER A 73 -55.27 33.75 -36.68
C SER A 73 -55.69 32.84 -35.52
N THR A 74 -56.89 32.26 -35.58
CA THR A 74 -57.44 31.35 -34.56
C THR A 74 -58.04 30.11 -35.23
N ALA A 75 -58.31 29.08 -34.44
CA ALA A 75 -59.02 27.88 -34.91
C ALA A 75 -60.53 28.12 -35.20
N ALA A 76 -61.01 29.37 -35.09
CA ALA A 76 -62.39 29.76 -35.32
C ALA A 76 -62.53 30.60 -36.61
N LEU A 77 -63.70 30.49 -37.27
CA LEU A 77 -64.03 31.12 -38.57
C LEU A 77 -64.20 32.66 -38.53
N VAL A 78 -63.75 33.33 -37.48
CA VAL A 78 -64.04 34.75 -37.23
C VAL A 78 -62.91 35.69 -37.66
N SER A 79 -61.70 35.17 -37.90
CA SER A 79 -60.51 36.00 -38.11
C SER A 79 -59.64 35.55 -39.30
N CYS A 80 -60.29 35.29 -40.44
CA CYS A 80 -59.64 34.85 -41.67
C CYS A 80 -59.40 36.01 -42.64
N ALA A 81 -58.15 36.19 -43.05
CA ALA A 81 -57.76 37.16 -44.07
C ALA A 81 -57.34 36.43 -45.36
N GLN A 82 -57.74 36.97 -46.51
CA GLN A 82 -57.37 36.41 -47.81
C GLN A 82 -55.85 36.40 -47.98
N ILE A 83 -55.30 35.29 -48.47
CA ILE A 83 -53.91 35.23 -48.90
C ILE A 83 -53.85 35.74 -50.35
N THR A 84 -53.36 36.97 -50.53
CA THR A 84 -53.31 37.63 -51.84
C THR A 84 -52.58 36.77 -52.87
N GLY A 85 -53.24 36.55 -54.02
CA GLY A 85 -52.69 35.77 -55.15
C GLY A 85 -52.79 34.25 -55.02
N ALA A 86 -53.14 33.72 -53.84
CA ALA A 86 -53.30 32.28 -53.63
C ALA A 86 -54.64 31.77 -54.20
N THR A 87 -54.65 31.54 -55.51
CA THR A 87 -55.86 31.17 -56.28
C THR A 87 -55.77 29.80 -56.98
N THR A 88 -54.67 29.09 -56.77
CA THR A 88 -54.39 27.77 -57.35
C THR A 88 -54.85 26.64 -56.43
N SER A 89 -55.00 25.43 -56.98
CA SER A 89 -55.32 24.20 -56.22
C SER A 89 -54.19 23.72 -55.30
N ALA A 90 -53.04 24.37 -55.33
CA ALA A 90 -51.90 24.10 -54.46
C ALA A 90 -51.42 25.41 -53.82
N LEU A 91 -51.15 25.37 -52.52
CA LEU A 91 -50.58 26.50 -51.77
C LEU A 91 -49.28 26.04 -51.09
N LYS A 92 -48.16 26.68 -51.46
CA LYS A 92 -46.91 26.54 -50.73
C LYS A 92 -46.95 27.43 -49.49
N LEU A 93 -46.84 26.81 -48.32
CA LEU A 93 -46.86 27.51 -47.04
C LEU A 93 -45.56 28.26 -46.83
N VAL A 94 -45.67 29.54 -46.49
CA VAL A 94 -44.53 30.44 -46.25
C VAL A 94 -44.42 30.78 -44.76
N ALA A 95 -43.34 31.46 -44.37
CA ALA A 95 -43.11 31.83 -42.97
C ALA A 95 -44.29 32.60 -42.34
N ALA A 96 -44.99 33.42 -43.11
CA ALA A 96 -46.16 34.17 -42.64
C ALA A 96 -47.39 33.29 -42.31
N ASP A 97 -47.46 32.06 -42.84
CA ASP A 97 -48.51 31.09 -42.48
C ASP A 97 -48.19 30.40 -41.14
N GLY A 98 -46.93 30.42 -40.71
CA GLY A 98 -46.46 29.80 -39.50
C GLY A 98 -47.26 30.23 -38.27
N GLY A 99 -47.72 29.25 -37.51
CA GLY A 99 -48.50 29.44 -36.29
C GLY A 99 -49.96 29.85 -36.50
N ASN A 100 -50.38 30.06 -37.75
CA ASN A 100 -51.76 30.36 -38.13
C ASN A 100 -52.49 29.10 -38.61
N TYR A 101 -53.75 29.27 -39.03
CA TYR A 101 -54.61 28.23 -39.58
C TYR A 101 -55.02 28.60 -41.00
N LEU A 102 -55.49 27.63 -41.78
CA LEU A 102 -55.88 27.83 -43.18
C LEU A 102 -57.36 27.53 -43.37
N GLN A 103 -57.96 28.25 -44.32
CA GLN A 103 -59.25 27.92 -44.91
C GLN A 103 -59.14 28.04 -46.43
N LEU A 104 -59.84 27.16 -47.13
CA LEU A 104 -59.96 27.20 -48.57
C LEU A 104 -61.43 27.49 -48.94
N GLN A 105 -61.64 28.46 -49.83
CA GLN A 105 -62.91 28.67 -50.51
C GLN A 105 -62.78 28.22 -51.96
N VAL A 106 -63.76 27.45 -52.42
CA VAL A 106 -63.88 26.96 -53.80
C VAL A 106 -65.10 27.59 -54.42
N THR A 107 -64.94 28.16 -55.61
CA THR A 107 -66.06 28.70 -56.41
C THR A 107 -66.24 27.84 -57.64
N ALA A 108 -67.43 27.24 -57.80
CA ALA A 108 -67.82 26.45 -58.96
C ALA A 108 -68.76 27.26 -59.84
N LEU A 109 -68.50 27.28 -61.16
CA LEU A 109 -69.32 27.99 -62.14
C LEU A 109 -69.99 26.99 -63.09
N SER A 110 -71.27 27.19 -63.38
CA SER A 110 -71.96 26.54 -64.50
C SER A 110 -72.72 27.58 -65.33
N ALA A 111 -73.46 27.14 -66.35
CA ALA A 111 -74.36 28.01 -67.12
C ALA A 111 -75.41 28.72 -66.24
N GLY A 112 -75.68 28.20 -65.04
CA GLY A 112 -76.59 28.75 -64.05
C GLY A 112 -76.01 29.83 -63.12
N GLY A 113 -74.72 30.14 -63.23
CA GLY A 113 -74.01 31.05 -62.33
C GLY A 113 -73.07 30.35 -61.36
N GLY A 114 -72.39 31.16 -60.53
CA GLY A 114 -71.32 30.71 -59.64
C GLY A 114 -71.76 30.60 -58.19
N THR A 115 -71.37 29.52 -57.52
CA THR A 115 -71.62 29.26 -56.09
C THR A 115 -70.33 28.92 -55.37
N THR A 116 -70.28 29.15 -54.06
CA THR A 116 -69.08 28.96 -53.24
C THR A 116 -69.30 27.92 -52.15
N ALA A 117 -68.25 27.17 -51.83
CA ALA A 117 -68.17 26.31 -50.66
C ALA A 117 -66.82 26.50 -49.99
N ALA A 118 -66.76 26.40 -48.66
CA ALA A 118 -65.52 26.58 -47.90
C ALA A 118 -65.22 25.37 -47.03
N THR A 119 -63.93 25.14 -46.76
CA THR A 119 -63.48 24.10 -45.83
C THR A 119 -63.74 24.49 -44.38
N ALA A 120 -63.69 23.50 -43.48
CA ALA A 120 -63.40 23.76 -42.07
C ALA A 120 -62.00 24.39 -41.92
N ILE A 121 -61.75 25.03 -40.77
CA ILE A 121 -60.41 25.54 -40.42
C ILE A 121 -59.45 24.34 -40.29
N SER A 122 -58.27 24.47 -40.87
CA SER A 122 -57.22 23.44 -40.79
C SER A 122 -56.68 23.28 -39.37
N GLY A 123 -55.75 22.33 -39.16
CA GLY A 123 -54.85 22.39 -38.00
C GLY A 123 -53.92 23.60 -38.04
N ARG A 124 -53.20 23.86 -36.94
CA ARG A 124 -52.19 24.93 -36.89
C ARG A 124 -51.04 24.59 -37.83
N VAL A 125 -50.62 25.55 -38.66
CA VAL A 125 -49.45 25.44 -39.51
C VAL A 125 -48.20 25.49 -38.61
N LEU A 126 -47.45 24.40 -38.60
CA LEU A 126 -46.26 24.26 -37.77
C LEU A 126 -45.09 25.10 -38.33
N VAL A 127 -44.30 25.65 -37.41
CA VAL A 127 -43.05 26.37 -37.69
C VAL A 127 -41.85 25.50 -37.34
N GLN A 128 -40.63 25.97 -37.64
CA GLN A 128 -39.43 25.26 -37.22
C GLN A 128 -39.45 25.05 -35.69
N PRO A 129 -39.03 23.88 -35.19
CA PRO A 129 -38.97 23.63 -33.76
C PRO A 129 -38.14 24.68 -33.04
N LEU A 130 -38.52 25.03 -31.82
CA LEU A 130 -37.80 26.00 -31.00
C LEU A 130 -37.39 25.37 -29.68
N ALA A 131 -36.10 25.46 -29.33
CA ALA A 131 -35.59 25.04 -28.04
C ALA A 131 -35.99 26.05 -26.96
N THR A 132 -36.66 25.58 -25.90
CA THR A 132 -37.03 26.37 -24.72
C THR A 132 -36.09 26.13 -23.55
N VAL A 133 -35.43 24.98 -23.52
CA VAL A 133 -34.33 24.66 -22.61
C VAL A 133 -33.19 24.11 -23.45
N ILE A 134 -32.04 24.78 -23.40
CA ILE A 134 -30.83 24.36 -24.13
C ILE A 134 -30.30 23.03 -23.57
N PRO A 135 -29.61 22.22 -24.39
CA PRO A 135 -28.98 20.99 -23.92
C PRO A 135 -27.83 21.29 -22.94
N VAL A 136 -27.66 20.44 -21.92
CA VAL A 136 -26.64 20.57 -20.88
C VAL A 136 -25.68 19.38 -20.93
N ILE A 137 -24.39 19.65 -20.79
CA ILE A 137 -23.37 18.62 -20.61
C ILE A 137 -23.20 18.32 -19.11
N THR A 138 -23.23 17.03 -18.76
CA THR A 138 -22.94 16.52 -17.42
C THR A 138 -21.75 15.55 -17.47
N GLY A 139 -21.09 15.36 -16.33
CA GLY A 139 -19.85 14.57 -16.20
C GLY A 139 -18.63 15.43 -15.88
N VAL A 140 -17.49 14.78 -15.63
CA VAL A 140 -16.24 15.46 -15.31
C VAL A 140 -15.45 15.70 -16.60
N ALA A 141 -15.01 16.94 -16.82
CA ALA A 141 -14.25 17.35 -17.99
C ALA A 141 -12.75 16.95 -17.86
N GLN A 142 -12.48 15.65 -17.82
CA GLN A 142 -11.14 15.05 -17.70
C GLN A 142 -10.95 13.92 -18.72
N LEU A 143 -9.70 13.65 -19.10
CA LEU A 143 -9.37 12.58 -20.04
C LEU A 143 -9.96 11.23 -19.61
N GLY A 144 -10.54 10.50 -20.55
CA GLY A 144 -11.13 9.18 -20.31
C GLY A 144 -12.49 9.21 -19.60
N SER A 145 -12.93 10.38 -19.12
CA SER A 145 -14.27 10.53 -18.57
C SER A 145 -15.31 10.57 -19.70
N THR A 146 -16.49 10.00 -19.43
CA THR A 146 -17.63 10.08 -20.34
C THR A 146 -18.51 11.27 -19.97
N LEU A 147 -18.66 12.20 -20.91
CA LEU A 147 -19.61 13.29 -20.86
C LEU A 147 -20.97 12.81 -21.39
N THR A 148 -22.05 13.34 -20.82
CA THR A 148 -23.43 13.06 -21.25
C THR A 148 -24.13 14.37 -21.61
N LEU A 149 -24.79 14.42 -22.77
CA LEU A 149 -25.51 15.57 -23.29
C LEU A 149 -27.02 15.30 -23.25
N THR A 150 -27.77 16.14 -22.54
CA THR A 150 -29.23 16.08 -22.53
C THR A 150 -29.81 16.59 -23.86
N SER A 151 -30.99 16.12 -24.29
CA SER A 151 -31.62 16.57 -25.55
C SER A 151 -32.23 17.99 -25.49
N GLY A 152 -32.33 18.61 -24.31
CA GLY A 152 -33.05 19.87 -24.12
C GLY A 152 -34.58 19.70 -24.18
N THR A 153 -35.31 20.81 -24.16
CA THR A 153 -36.79 20.85 -24.29
C THR A 153 -37.20 21.68 -25.48
N TRP A 154 -38.17 21.19 -26.27
CA TRP A 154 -38.54 21.75 -27.57
C TRP A 154 -40.05 21.95 -27.69
N ILE A 155 -40.46 23.02 -28.37
CA ILE A 155 -41.87 23.29 -28.73
C ILE A 155 -42.08 23.17 -30.25
N ASP A 156 -43.34 23.09 -30.67
CA ASP A 156 -43.76 22.90 -32.07
C ASP A 156 -43.15 21.65 -32.75
N VAL A 157 -42.87 20.63 -31.95
CA VAL A 157 -42.41 19.31 -32.40
C VAL A 157 -43.42 18.22 -32.03
N VAL A 158 -43.88 17.50 -33.04
CA VAL A 158 -44.65 16.26 -32.87
C VAL A 158 -43.71 15.11 -33.25
N THR A 159 -43.64 14.10 -32.38
CA THR A 159 -42.77 12.91 -32.53
C THR A 159 -41.29 13.26 -32.78
N PRO A 160 -40.58 13.82 -31.78
CA PRO A 160 -39.19 14.26 -31.96
C PRO A 160 -38.24 13.09 -32.21
N MET A 161 -37.39 13.24 -33.22
CA MET A 161 -36.16 12.44 -33.35
C MET A 161 -34.96 13.34 -33.10
N TYR A 162 -34.03 12.88 -32.26
CA TYR A 162 -32.81 13.61 -31.91
C TYR A 162 -31.59 12.99 -32.56
N SER A 163 -30.70 13.84 -33.07
CA SER A 163 -29.33 13.47 -33.41
C SER A 163 -28.35 14.38 -32.69
N TYR A 164 -27.23 13.81 -32.27
CA TYR A 164 -26.21 14.52 -31.50
C TYR A 164 -24.97 14.73 -32.35
N LYS A 165 -24.24 15.80 -32.05
CA LYS A 165 -22.86 15.99 -32.44
C LYS A 165 -22.08 16.56 -31.26
N TRP A 166 -20.82 16.19 -31.15
CA TRP A 166 -19.89 16.83 -30.22
C TRP A 166 -18.92 17.71 -31.00
N GLN A 167 -18.57 18.85 -30.41
CA GLN A 167 -17.67 19.83 -31.01
C GLN A 167 -16.52 20.13 -30.06
N ARG A 168 -15.32 20.28 -30.63
CA ARG A 168 -14.12 20.75 -29.94
C ARG A 168 -13.86 22.21 -30.31
N CYS A 169 -13.67 23.05 -29.30
CA CYS A 169 -13.47 24.49 -29.44
C CYS A 169 -12.07 24.90 -29.00
N ALA A 170 -11.48 25.87 -29.70
CA ALA A 170 -10.18 26.44 -29.33
C ALA A 170 -10.31 27.50 -28.21
N SER A 171 -11.46 28.16 -28.12
CA SER A 171 -11.82 29.13 -27.08
C SER A 171 -13.30 28.96 -26.70
N LEU A 172 -13.83 29.83 -25.84
CA LEU A 172 -15.27 29.88 -25.51
C LEU A 172 -16.12 30.48 -26.65
N GLU A 173 -15.48 31.05 -27.68
CA GLU A 173 -16.17 31.64 -28.83
C GLU A 173 -16.71 30.54 -29.76
N ILE A 174 -17.98 30.69 -30.17
CA ILE A 174 -18.70 29.73 -31.01
C ILE A 174 -17.98 29.48 -32.36
N SER A 175 -17.35 30.52 -32.91
CA SER A 175 -16.61 30.48 -34.17
C SER A 175 -15.35 29.61 -34.12
N SER A 176 -14.86 29.28 -32.92
CA SER A 176 -13.65 28.46 -32.73
C SER A 176 -13.91 26.95 -32.70
N CYS A 177 -15.17 26.55 -32.81
CA CYS A 177 -15.62 25.19 -32.62
C CYS A 177 -15.67 24.41 -33.95
N THR A 178 -15.25 23.15 -33.89
CA THR A 178 -15.26 22.21 -35.02
C THR A 178 -15.87 20.89 -34.61
N ASP A 179 -16.60 20.25 -35.53
CA ASP A 179 -17.20 18.93 -35.29
C ASP A 179 -16.12 17.89 -34.98
N ILE A 180 -16.39 17.05 -33.98
CA ILE A 180 -15.62 15.86 -33.68
C ILE A 180 -16.20 14.73 -34.56
N PRO A 181 -15.46 14.22 -35.55
CA PRO A 181 -15.98 13.20 -36.46
C PRO A 181 -16.52 11.98 -35.72
N SER A 182 -17.65 11.45 -36.18
CA SER A 182 -18.31 10.24 -35.65
C SER A 182 -18.85 10.32 -34.21
N ALA A 183 -18.62 11.42 -33.48
CA ALA A 183 -19.18 11.64 -32.14
C ALA A 183 -20.67 12.01 -32.21
N THR A 184 -21.51 11.00 -32.45
CA THR A 184 -22.95 11.16 -32.78
C THR A 184 -23.90 10.63 -31.72
N ASN A 185 -23.37 10.03 -30.66
CA ASN A 185 -24.14 9.54 -29.52
C ASN A 185 -24.41 10.66 -28.50
N SER A 186 -25.42 10.48 -27.66
CA SER A 186 -25.70 11.38 -26.52
C SER A 186 -24.61 11.37 -25.45
N THR A 187 -23.66 10.44 -25.54
CA THR A 187 -22.50 10.34 -24.66
C THR A 187 -21.20 10.44 -25.47
N TYR A 188 -20.17 11.04 -24.86
CA TYR A 188 -18.85 11.16 -25.47
C TYR A 188 -17.74 10.93 -24.45
N THR A 189 -16.88 9.95 -24.70
CA THR A 189 -15.69 9.71 -23.89
C THR A 189 -14.57 10.62 -24.37
N ILE A 190 -14.08 11.48 -23.47
CA ILE A 190 -13.01 12.44 -23.77
C ILE A 190 -11.77 11.67 -24.18
N SER A 191 -11.29 11.93 -25.39
CA SER A 191 -10.08 11.35 -25.92
C SER A 191 -8.91 12.32 -25.81
N VAL A 192 -7.74 11.83 -26.21
CA VAL A 192 -6.49 12.58 -26.12
C VAL A 192 -6.44 13.79 -27.07
N SER A 193 -7.23 13.79 -28.15
CA SER A 193 -7.28 14.92 -29.12
C SER A 193 -8.00 16.16 -28.58
N GLU A 194 -8.73 16.02 -27.48
CA GLU A 194 -9.54 17.08 -26.87
C GLU A 194 -8.80 17.82 -25.76
N ILE A 195 -7.60 17.38 -25.39
CA ILE A 195 -6.77 18.05 -24.40
C ILE A 195 -6.46 19.50 -24.81
N GLY A 196 -6.59 20.42 -23.88
CA GLY A 196 -6.41 21.85 -24.11
C GLY A 196 -7.54 22.51 -24.91
N ARG A 197 -8.61 21.78 -25.22
CA ARG A 197 -9.82 22.27 -25.90
C ARG A 197 -10.97 22.42 -24.91
N TYR A 198 -12.04 23.06 -25.37
CA TYR A 198 -13.34 23.05 -24.71
C TYR A 198 -14.25 22.11 -25.50
N ILE A 199 -15.18 21.42 -24.83
CA ILE A 199 -16.13 20.53 -25.48
C ILE A 199 -17.52 21.12 -25.38
N ARG A 200 -18.29 21.05 -26.47
CA ARG A 200 -19.71 21.39 -26.44
C ARG A 200 -20.52 20.36 -27.24
N GLY A 201 -21.82 20.33 -26.98
CA GLY A 201 -22.77 19.46 -27.65
C GLY A 201 -23.67 20.25 -28.60
N VAL A 202 -24.03 19.64 -29.73
CA VAL A 202 -25.07 20.11 -30.63
C VAL A 202 -26.16 19.06 -30.67
N VAL A 203 -27.40 19.49 -30.48
CA VAL A 203 -28.58 18.64 -30.61
C VAL A 203 -29.40 19.16 -31.77
N THR A 204 -29.57 18.32 -32.79
CA THR A 204 -30.50 18.57 -33.89
C THR A 204 -31.78 17.79 -33.61
N VAL A 205 -32.92 18.46 -33.66
CA VAL A 205 -34.24 17.82 -33.61
C VAL A 205 -34.85 17.79 -34.99
N VAL A 206 -35.46 16.65 -35.34
CA VAL A 206 -36.31 16.51 -36.53
C VAL A 206 -37.73 16.27 -36.06
N ALA A 207 -38.64 17.17 -36.45
CA ALA A 207 -40.07 16.97 -36.33
C ALA A 207 -40.52 16.04 -37.47
N THR A 208 -40.65 14.76 -37.15
CA THR A 208 -40.80 13.69 -38.16
C THR A 208 -42.09 13.79 -38.98
N ALA A 209 -43.15 14.34 -38.38
CA ALA A 209 -44.43 14.55 -39.03
C ALA A 209 -44.37 15.58 -40.19
N ASN A 210 -43.39 16.49 -40.19
CA ASN A 210 -43.32 17.59 -41.14
C ASN A 210 -41.93 17.86 -41.73
N ASN A 211 -40.95 17.04 -41.36
CA ASN A 211 -39.55 17.13 -41.77
C ASN A 211 -38.92 18.51 -41.53
N LEU A 212 -39.40 19.24 -40.51
CA LEU A 212 -38.77 20.47 -40.05
C LEU A 212 -37.64 20.12 -39.08
N THR A 213 -36.54 20.85 -39.20
CA THR A 213 -35.35 20.65 -38.37
C THR A 213 -34.99 21.92 -37.64
N ALA A 214 -34.41 21.77 -36.45
CA ALA A 214 -33.82 22.86 -35.69
C ALA A 214 -32.64 22.35 -34.87
N GLU A 215 -31.73 23.25 -34.52
CA GLU A 215 -30.53 22.93 -33.73
C GLU A 215 -30.46 23.78 -32.47
N SER A 216 -29.90 23.20 -31.41
CA SER A 216 -29.56 23.88 -30.18
C SER A 216 -28.20 23.41 -29.70
N ILE A 217 -27.42 24.33 -29.12
CA ILE A 217 -26.07 24.06 -28.64
C ILE A 217 -26.02 24.16 -27.12
N SER A 218 -25.16 23.37 -26.50
CA SER A 218 -24.86 23.52 -25.08
C SER A 218 -23.85 24.63 -24.85
N ASP A 219 -23.75 25.08 -23.61
CA ASP A 219 -22.54 25.75 -23.14
C ASP A 219 -21.32 24.83 -23.30
N ALA A 220 -20.15 25.45 -23.47
CA ALA A 220 -18.91 24.71 -23.50
C ALA A 220 -18.51 24.26 -22.08
N THR A 221 -17.86 23.10 -21.96
CA THR A 221 -17.21 22.67 -20.72
C THR A 221 -16.14 23.68 -20.30
N SER A 222 -15.60 23.56 -19.09
CA SER A 222 -14.29 24.16 -18.81
C SER A 222 -13.22 23.62 -19.77
N ARG A 223 -12.11 24.36 -19.93
CA ARG A 223 -10.97 23.89 -20.73
C ARG A 223 -10.47 22.57 -20.17
N LEU A 224 -10.31 21.58 -21.04
CA LEU A 224 -9.80 20.26 -20.66
C LEU A 224 -8.31 20.37 -20.31
N ASN A 225 -8.01 20.16 -19.03
CA ASN A 225 -6.67 20.23 -18.45
C ASN A 225 -6.36 18.90 -17.72
N ALA A 226 -5.08 18.56 -17.60
CA ALA A 226 -4.59 17.77 -16.46
C ALA A 226 -3.09 18.06 -16.23
N GLU A 227 -2.77 19.15 -15.52
CA GLU A 227 -1.45 19.23 -14.86
C GLU A 227 -1.29 18.02 -13.92
N PRO A 228 -0.05 17.55 -13.64
CA PRO A 228 0.13 16.43 -12.72
C PRO A 228 -0.50 16.75 -11.34
N THR A 229 -1.34 15.85 -10.84
CA THR A 229 -1.98 15.97 -9.52
C THR A 229 -1.46 14.87 -8.59
N LEU A 230 -1.04 15.26 -7.38
CA LEU A 230 -0.40 14.36 -6.43
C LEU A 230 -1.42 13.40 -5.80
N ILE A 231 -1.06 12.12 -5.70
CA ILE A 231 -1.79 11.08 -4.94
C ILE A 231 -0.98 10.70 -3.69
N THR A 232 0.29 10.32 -3.85
CA THR A 232 1.20 10.01 -2.73
C THR A 232 2.52 10.74 -2.87
N SER A 233 3.01 11.31 -1.77
CA SER A 233 4.29 12.03 -1.70
C SER A 233 5.49 11.11 -1.95
N PRO A 234 6.63 11.67 -2.44
CA PRO A 234 7.88 10.93 -2.54
C PRO A 234 8.45 10.59 -1.15
N GLU A 235 9.09 9.43 -1.05
CA GLU A 235 9.72 8.90 0.17
C GLU A 235 11.23 8.75 -0.02
N ILE A 236 11.99 9.01 1.04
CA ILE A 236 13.44 8.79 1.08
C ILE A 236 13.74 7.51 1.85
N SER A 237 14.60 6.67 1.28
CA SER A 237 15.20 5.51 1.93
C SER A 237 16.73 5.66 1.99
N GLY A 238 17.36 4.99 2.96
CA GLY A 238 18.80 5.08 3.22
C GLY A 238 19.12 5.63 4.61
N LEU A 239 20.39 5.53 5.00
CA LEU A 239 20.87 6.05 6.29
C LEU A 239 21.36 7.50 6.12
N ALA A 240 20.98 8.38 7.05
CA ALA A 240 21.48 9.77 7.09
C ALA A 240 22.91 9.83 7.69
N ILE A 241 23.88 9.24 6.99
CA ILE A 241 25.29 9.19 7.39
C ILE A 241 26.14 9.56 6.18
N VAL A 242 27.21 10.34 6.38
CA VAL A 242 28.14 10.69 5.30
C VAL A 242 28.63 9.46 4.54
N ASP A 243 28.73 9.56 3.22
CA ASP A 243 29.05 8.52 2.24
C ASP A 243 27.98 7.42 2.08
N GLU A 244 26.81 7.55 2.72
CA GLU A 244 25.64 6.73 2.40
C GLU A 244 24.82 7.33 1.26
N MET A 245 24.13 6.47 0.52
CA MET A 245 23.26 6.87 -0.56
C MET A 245 21.81 6.92 -0.08
N LEU A 246 21.20 8.10 -0.21
CA LEU A 246 19.76 8.27 -0.10
C LEU A 246 19.11 8.00 -1.46
N THR A 247 17.95 7.35 -1.45
CA THR A 247 17.17 7.04 -2.65
C THR A 247 15.74 7.55 -2.49
N SER A 248 15.25 8.30 -3.48
CA SER A 248 13.89 8.82 -3.54
C SER A 248 12.98 7.93 -4.38
N THR A 249 11.75 7.71 -3.93
CA THR A 249 10.66 7.35 -4.84
C THR A 249 10.16 8.60 -5.59
N THR A 250 9.42 8.44 -6.69
CA THR A 250 8.81 9.56 -7.42
C THR A 250 7.58 10.12 -6.72
N GLY A 251 6.94 9.35 -5.84
CA GLY A 251 5.53 9.51 -5.51
C GLY A 251 4.63 9.00 -6.64
N THR A 252 3.31 9.17 -6.48
CA THR A 252 2.31 8.79 -7.50
C THR A 252 1.45 9.99 -7.88
N TYR A 253 1.12 10.10 -9.18
CA TYR A 253 0.40 11.23 -9.75
C TYR A 253 -0.67 10.76 -10.74
N ASN A 254 -1.79 11.48 -10.80
CA ASN A 254 -2.69 11.43 -11.95
C ASN A 254 -2.23 12.48 -12.97
N ALA A 255 -1.75 12.04 -14.14
CA ALA A 255 -1.17 12.89 -15.18
C ALA A 255 -1.36 12.30 -16.58
N PHE A 256 -1.71 13.13 -17.56
CA PHE A 256 -1.69 12.78 -18.97
C PHE A 256 -1.17 13.93 -19.86
N PRO A 257 -0.24 13.69 -20.80
CA PRO A 257 0.56 12.47 -20.98
C PRO A 257 1.30 12.09 -19.69
N VAL A 258 1.80 10.84 -19.61
CA VAL A 258 2.51 10.34 -18.43
C VAL A 258 3.60 11.35 -18.04
N ALA A 259 3.61 11.74 -16.77
CA ALA A 259 4.57 12.71 -16.29
C ALA A 259 5.99 12.16 -16.36
N THR A 260 6.94 13.02 -16.73
CA THR A 260 8.36 12.81 -16.48
C THR A 260 8.73 13.45 -15.15
N TYR A 261 9.83 12.99 -14.54
CA TYR A 261 10.21 13.41 -13.19
C TYR A 261 11.61 14.00 -13.19
N THR A 262 11.76 15.13 -12.50
CA THR A 262 13.06 15.69 -12.12
C THR A 262 13.18 15.76 -10.61
N TYR A 263 14.41 15.73 -10.12
CA TYR A 263 14.72 15.74 -8.69
C TYR A 263 15.56 16.98 -8.37
N GLN A 264 15.38 17.52 -7.18
CA GLN A 264 16.28 18.49 -6.59
C GLN A 264 16.41 18.18 -5.11
N TRP A 265 17.55 17.63 -4.70
CA TRP A 265 17.83 17.44 -3.29
C TRP A 265 18.10 18.79 -2.62
N GLN A 266 17.71 18.89 -1.35
CA GLN A 266 17.78 20.10 -0.55
C GLN A 266 18.36 19.77 0.83
N SER A 267 19.20 20.66 1.34
CA SER A 267 19.74 20.60 2.69
C SER A 267 19.07 21.65 3.57
N CYS A 268 18.65 21.28 4.77
CA CYS A 268 17.97 22.15 5.72
C CYS A 268 18.79 22.22 7.01
N THR A 269 19.02 23.42 7.54
CA THR A 269 19.79 23.61 8.78
C THR A 269 18.98 23.30 10.04
N THR A 270 17.65 23.30 9.93
CA THR A 270 16.72 22.95 11.00
C THR A 270 15.60 22.06 10.45
N ILE A 271 14.68 21.63 11.33
CA ILE A 271 13.44 20.94 10.92
C ILE A 271 12.44 21.89 10.21
N GLU A 272 12.65 23.21 10.25
CA GLU A 272 11.79 24.18 9.58
C GLU A 272 12.10 24.24 8.08
N LEU A 273 11.04 24.07 7.27
CA LEU A 273 11.17 23.95 5.82
C LEU A 273 11.66 25.24 5.12
N SER A 274 11.54 26.39 5.78
CA SER A 274 12.08 27.68 5.33
C SER A 274 13.61 27.70 5.26
N THR A 275 14.28 26.82 6.02
CA THR A 275 15.75 26.72 6.05
C THR A 275 16.34 25.82 4.97
N CYS A 276 15.48 25.19 4.16
CA CYS A 276 15.91 24.26 3.12
C CYS A 276 16.43 24.99 1.88
N THR A 277 17.65 24.68 1.46
CA THR A 277 18.29 25.21 0.26
C THR A 277 18.64 24.09 -0.73
N PRO A 278 18.53 24.33 -2.05
CA PRO A 278 18.95 23.36 -3.06
C PRO A 278 20.43 22.97 -2.93
N ILE A 279 20.71 21.69 -3.02
CA ILE A 279 22.07 21.16 -3.13
C ILE A 279 22.47 21.21 -4.61
N SER A 280 23.53 21.96 -4.91
CA SER A 280 24.01 22.13 -6.29
C SER A 280 24.36 20.79 -6.94
N GLY A 281 23.83 20.56 -8.15
CA GLY A 281 24.08 19.35 -8.95
C GLY A 281 23.36 18.07 -8.49
N ALA A 282 22.66 18.08 -7.35
CA ALA A 282 21.95 16.92 -6.83
C ALA A 282 20.57 16.76 -7.48
N LEU A 283 20.58 16.30 -8.74
CA LEU A 283 19.40 16.24 -9.63
C LEU A 283 18.93 14.82 -9.96
N GLN A 284 19.54 13.81 -9.35
CA GLN A 284 19.23 12.40 -9.59
C GLN A 284 18.23 11.88 -8.55
N ALA A 285 17.62 10.72 -8.85
CA ALA A 285 16.75 10.02 -7.90
C ALA A 285 17.50 9.56 -6.63
N THR A 286 18.84 9.54 -6.69
CA THR A 286 19.73 9.21 -5.59
C THR A 286 20.63 10.38 -5.23
N TYR A 287 21.05 10.43 -3.97
CA TYR A 287 22.03 11.40 -3.46
C TYR A 287 22.97 10.75 -2.46
N THR A 288 24.28 10.81 -2.74
CA THR A 288 25.31 10.39 -1.79
C THR A 288 25.62 11.55 -0.85
N LEU A 289 25.46 11.31 0.45
CA LEU A 289 25.69 12.30 1.49
C LEU A 289 27.17 12.67 1.58
N LEU A 290 27.46 13.96 1.71
CA LEU A 290 28.80 14.51 1.77
C LEU A 290 29.13 15.03 3.17
N THR A 291 30.40 15.30 3.43
CA THR A 291 30.87 15.86 4.71
C THR A 291 30.22 17.20 5.06
N VAL A 292 29.84 18.00 4.05
CA VAL A 292 29.15 19.29 4.24
C VAL A 292 27.70 19.15 4.72
N ASP A 293 27.13 17.95 4.66
CA ASP A 293 25.76 17.67 5.11
C ASP A 293 25.68 17.35 6.59
N ILE A 294 26.81 17.09 7.27
CA ILE A 294 26.85 16.78 8.71
C ILE A 294 26.10 17.85 9.50
N GLY A 295 25.20 17.40 10.38
CA GLY A 295 24.38 18.28 11.22
C GLY A 295 23.17 18.90 10.52
N LYS A 296 22.96 18.62 9.23
CA LYS A 296 21.79 19.09 8.46
C LYS A 296 20.76 17.97 8.29
N PHE A 297 19.57 18.36 7.85
CA PHE A 297 18.50 17.47 7.42
C PHE A 297 18.41 17.50 5.90
N ILE A 298 18.10 16.37 5.27
CA ILE A 298 18.02 16.27 3.82
C ILE A 298 16.58 15.98 3.41
N ARG A 299 16.15 16.57 2.30
CA ARG A 299 14.91 16.20 1.61
C ARG A 299 15.09 16.28 0.10
N VAL A 300 14.11 15.80 -0.64
CA VAL A 300 14.08 15.89 -2.10
C VAL A 300 12.79 16.54 -2.56
N MET A 301 12.90 17.45 -3.51
CA MET A 301 11.77 18.01 -4.25
C MET A 301 11.66 17.24 -5.57
N VAL A 302 10.56 16.51 -5.76
CA VAL A 302 10.27 15.81 -7.01
C VAL A 302 9.31 16.65 -7.83
N THR A 303 9.68 16.99 -9.06
CA THR A 303 8.82 17.74 -9.98
C THR A 303 8.30 16.83 -11.06
N ALA A 304 7.00 16.53 -11.01
CA ALA A 304 6.29 15.84 -12.07
C ALA A 304 5.94 16.85 -13.17
N THR A 305 6.31 16.57 -14.41
CA THR A 305 6.10 17.46 -15.57
C THR A 305 5.37 16.72 -16.67
N ASN A 306 4.37 17.36 -17.26
CA ASN A 306 3.84 16.97 -18.56
C ASN A 306 3.80 18.20 -19.47
N ASN A 307 3.31 18.03 -20.69
CA ASN A 307 3.20 19.13 -21.65
C ASN A 307 2.13 20.19 -21.27
N LEU A 308 1.40 20.02 -20.17
CA LEU A 308 0.36 20.94 -19.70
C LEU A 308 0.77 21.71 -18.45
N GLY A 309 1.80 21.27 -17.73
CA GLY A 309 2.30 21.95 -16.55
C GLY A 309 3.20 21.08 -15.68
N LEU A 310 3.47 21.57 -14.48
CA LEU A 310 4.43 20.95 -13.57
C LEU A 310 3.98 21.08 -12.12
N ARG A 311 4.24 20.02 -11.34
CA ARG A 311 3.94 19.94 -9.92
C ARG A 311 5.17 19.50 -9.14
N GLY A 312 5.68 20.41 -8.32
CA GLY A 312 6.73 20.11 -7.36
C GLY A 312 6.14 19.60 -6.04
N THR A 313 6.63 18.47 -5.56
CA THR A 313 6.21 17.84 -4.30
C THR A 313 7.43 17.50 -3.44
N PRO A 314 7.50 17.98 -2.19
CA PRO A 314 8.60 17.64 -1.29
C PRO A 314 8.39 16.27 -0.63
N SER A 315 9.49 15.59 -0.32
CA SER A 315 9.51 14.48 0.64
C SER A 315 9.45 15.00 2.08
N ALA A 316 9.28 14.08 3.03
CA ALA A 316 9.65 14.33 4.42
C ALA A 316 11.16 14.58 4.56
N LEU A 317 11.56 15.21 5.68
CA LEU A 317 12.97 15.35 6.07
C LEU A 317 13.53 14.00 6.55
N THR A 318 14.80 13.74 6.27
CA THR A 318 15.56 12.68 6.94
C THR A 318 15.75 12.99 8.43
N THR A 319 16.35 12.07 9.19
CA THR A 319 17.02 12.44 10.44
C THR A 319 18.24 13.32 10.16
N VAL A 320 18.81 13.93 11.21
CA VAL A 320 20.06 14.68 11.09
C VAL A 320 21.17 13.79 10.52
N VAL A 321 21.96 14.33 9.59
CA VAL A 321 23.08 13.62 8.98
C VAL A 321 24.23 13.54 9.98
N LEU A 322 24.72 12.32 10.20
CA LEU A 322 25.82 12.04 11.11
C LEU A 322 27.15 11.84 10.35
N GLY A 323 28.25 12.25 10.97
CA GLY A 323 29.59 11.88 10.52
C GLY A 323 29.90 10.39 10.77
N THR A 324 30.86 9.87 10.04
CA THR A 324 31.36 8.49 10.20
C THR A 324 32.34 8.38 11.37
N SER A 325 32.33 7.26 12.08
CA SER A 325 33.29 6.98 13.15
C SER A 325 33.60 5.48 13.26
N VAL A 326 34.85 5.17 13.58
CA VAL A 326 35.30 3.80 13.85
C VAL A 326 34.61 3.30 15.13
N PRO A 327 34.16 2.03 15.19
CA PRO A 327 33.55 1.51 16.39
C PRO A 327 34.49 1.57 17.59
N ASN A 328 33.98 1.92 18.76
CA ASN A 328 34.77 2.02 19.98
C ASN A 328 33.93 1.66 21.20
N THR A 329 34.59 1.20 22.26
CA THR A 329 33.97 0.99 23.57
C THR A 329 35.02 1.12 24.66
N SER A 330 34.61 1.59 25.84
CA SER A 330 35.43 1.59 27.07
C SER A 330 35.01 0.49 28.05
N ALA A 331 33.90 -0.21 27.78
CA ALA A 331 33.41 -1.27 28.64
C ALA A 331 34.08 -2.60 28.27
N LEU A 332 34.91 -3.12 29.17
CA LEU A 332 35.57 -4.42 28.99
C LEU A 332 34.51 -5.54 28.85
N PRO A 333 34.69 -6.49 27.92
CA PRO A 333 33.84 -7.67 27.85
C PRO A 333 33.91 -8.48 29.14
N VAL A 334 32.76 -8.96 29.61
CA VAL A 334 32.64 -9.74 30.84
C VAL A 334 32.41 -11.20 30.50
N ILE A 335 33.30 -12.07 30.98
CA ILE A 335 33.14 -13.52 30.90
C ILE A 335 32.41 -13.98 32.16
N SER A 336 31.35 -14.76 31.99
CA SER A 336 30.56 -15.39 33.07
C SER A 336 30.52 -16.90 32.89
N GLY A 337 30.38 -17.63 34.00
CA GLY A 337 30.32 -19.09 34.01
C GLY A 337 31.21 -19.70 35.09
N ILE A 338 31.16 -21.03 35.21
CA ILE A 338 32.02 -21.77 36.14
C ILE A 338 33.33 -22.08 35.41
N VAL A 339 34.46 -21.67 35.99
CA VAL A 339 35.79 -21.83 35.36
C VAL A 339 36.38 -23.21 35.67
N LYS A 340 35.73 -24.25 35.14
CA LYS A 340 36.16 -25.65 35.25
C LYS A 340 35.95 -26.35 33.91
N ASP A 341 36.73 -27.39 33.60
CA ASP A 341 36.57 -28.11 32.33
C ASP A 341 35.12 -28.61 32.12
N ARG A 342 34.70 -28.71 30.86
CA ARG A 342 33.34 -29.08 30.40
C ARG A 342 32.23 -28.08 30.77
N GLN A 343 32.54 -27.01 31.50
CA GLN A 343 31.58 -25.94 31.76
C GLN A 343 31.56 -24.94 30.61
N VAL A 344 30.42 -24.27 30.45
CA VAL A 344 30.25 -23.23 29.44
C VAL A 344 30.57 -21.87 30.05
N LEU A 345 31.44 -21.13 29.36
CA LEU A 345 31.65 -19.70 29.56
C LEU A 345 30.86 -18.92 28.53
N THR A 346 30.29 -17.80 28.94
CA THR A 346 29.58 -16.85 28.08
C THR A 346 30.20 -15.48 28.16
N VAL A 347 30.25 -14.74 27.06
CA VAL A 347 30.69 -13.34 27.06
C VAL A 347 29.53 -12.38 26.83
N SER A 348 29.48 -11.30 27.62
CA SER A 348 28.67 -10.12 27.32
C SER A 348 29.57 -8.95 26.96
N SER A 349 29.26 -8.26 25.86
CA SER A 349 29.91 -7.03 25.43
C SER A 349 28.85 -5.98 25.08
N THR A 350 28.96 -4.80 25.69
CA THR A 350 27.94 -3.74 25.64
C THR A 350 28.61 -2.38 25.47
N GLY A 351 27.85 -1.37 25.03
CA GLY A 351 28.35 0.01 24.98
C GLY A 351 29.31 0.28 23.83
N TRP A 352 29.13 -0.42 22.71
CA TRP A 352 29.81 -0.07 21.47
C TRP A 352 29.15 1.16 20.86
N THR A 353 29.96 2.19 20.62
CA THR A 353 29.62 3.35 19.80
C THR A 353 30.25 3.20 18.41
N GLY A 354 29.93 4.11 17.49
CA GLY A 354 30.40 4.09 16.11
C GLY A 354 29.25 4.38 15.14
N THR A 355 29.57 5.04 14.03
CA THR A 355 28.60 5.43 13.01
C THR A 355 29.13 5.01 11.64
N PRO A 356 28.49 4.04 10.95
CA PRO A 356 27.38 3.18 11.41
C PRO A 356 27.76 2.26 12.58
N ILE A 357 26.77 1.70 13.27
CA ILE A 357 27.00 0.72 14.34
C ILE A 357 27.68 -0.53 13.75
N GLY A 358 28.78 -0.95 14.37
CA GLY A 358 29.55 -2.09 13.89
C GLY A 358 28.95 -3.45 14.29
N VAL A 359 29.32 -4.48 13.52
CA VAL A 359 28.95 -5.88 13.78
C VAL A 359 29.98 -6.52 14.71
N LEU A 360 29.51 -7.17 15.77
CA LEU A 360 30.37 -7.83 16.76
C LEU A 360 30.83 -9.20 16.30
N ASN A 361 32.13 -9.44 16.42
CA ASN A 361 32.79 -10.71 16.20
C ASN A 361 33.61 -11.07 17.43
N TYR A 362 33.64 -12.35 17.78
CA TYR A 362 34.32 -12.87 18.96
C TYR A 362 35.44 -13.80 18.54
N GLN A 363 36.51 -13.85 19.34
CA GLN A 363 37.57 -14.85 19.22
C GLN A 363 38.01 -15.24 20.62
N TRP A 364 37.72 -16.48 21.02
CA TRP A 364 38.19 -17.03 22.29
C TRP A 364 39.68 -17.36 22.20
N GLN A 365 40.39 -17.15 23.31
CA GLN A 365 41.84 -17.34 23.39
C GLN A 365 42.20 -18.08 24.67
N ARG A 366 43.18 -18.97 24.56
CA ARG A 366 43.80 -19.68 25.70
C ARG A 366 45.12 -19.02 26.03
N CYS A 367 45.32 -18.69 27.30
CA CYS A 367 46.53 -18.05 27.80
C CYS A 367 47.29 -18.95 28.78
N SER A 368 48.61 -19.02 28.66
CA SER A 368 49.50 -19.78 29.55
C SER A 368 49.67 -19.10 30.93
N ALA A 369 49.50 -17.78 30.98
CA ALA A 369 49.72 -16.96 32.17
C ALA A 369 48.61 -15.93 32.40
N MET A 370 48.47 -15.47 33.65
CA MET A 370 47.51 -14.43 34.03
C MET A 370 47.88 -13.04 33.49
N SER A 371 49.15 -12.81 33.13
CA SER A 371 49.70 -11.52 32.68
C SER A 371 49.27 -11.10 31.26
N GLN A 372 48.40 -11.86 30.59
CA GLN A 372 47.79 -11.51 29.29
C GLN A 372 48.75 -11.43 28.07
N VAL A 373 50.02 -11.80 28.22
CA VAL A 373 51.04 -11.61 27.15
C VAL A 373 51.14 -12.81 26.20
N GLU A 374 50.87 -14.02 26.70
CA GLU A 374 50.98 -15.27 25.93
C GLU A 374 49.62 -15.92 25.79
N CYS A 375 48.88 -15.56 24.73
CA CYS A 375 47.58 -16.13 24.43
C CYS A 375 47.50 -16.55 22.97
N ILE A 376 46.93 -17.73 22.73
CA ILE A 376 46.72 -18.29 21.39
C ILE A 376 45.22 -18.33 21.07
N ASP A 377 44.89 -18.10 19.80
CA ASP A 377 43.51 -18.22 19.32
C ASP A 377 43.04 -19.68 19.37
N LEU A 378 41.87 -19.88 19.96
CA LEU A 378 41.15 -21.13 19.88
C LEU A 378 40.44 -21.17 18.52
N LYS A 379 41.03 -21.89 17.57
CA LYS A 379 40.65 -21.85 16.16
C LYS A 379 39.19 -22.26 15.97
N GLY A 380 38.39 -21.34 15.41
CA GLY A 380 36.97 -21.58 15.11
C GLY A 380 36.01 -21.23 16.26
N ASP A 381 36.53 -20.90 17.45
CA ASP A 381 35.73 -20.50 18.59
C ASP A 381 35.40 -19.00 18.54
N THR A 382 34.36 -18.67 17.77
CA THR A 382 33.94 -17.28 17.49
C THR A 382 32.53 -16.93 17.97
N LYS A 383 31.91 -17.83 18.75
CA LYS A 383 30.57 -17.64 19.31
C LYS A 383 30.61 -16.80 20.59
N THR A 384 29.44 -16.34 21.04
CA THR A 384 29.26 -15.67 22.35
C THR A 384 29.43 -16.61 23.54
N SER A 385 29.68 -17.90 23.31
CA SER A 385 29.91 -18.90 24.33
C SER A 385 31.04 -19.85 23.93
N TYR A 386 31.78 -20.34 24.91
CA TYR A 386 32.82 -21.34 24.75
C TYR A 386 32.67 -22.45 25.78
N THR A 387 32.74 -23.71 25.35
CA THR A 387 32.73 -24.86 26.28
C THR A 387 34.17 -25.24 26.58
N LEU A 388 34.55 -25.12 27.85
CA LEU A 388 35.89 -25.50 28.31
C LEU A 388 36.12 -26.99 28.04
N ASN A 389 37.31 -27.34 27.55
CA ASN A 389 37.75 -28.71 27.36
C ASN A 389 38.94 -29.03 28.27
N PHE A 390 39.43 -30.26 28.16
CA PHE A 390 40.52 -30.75 29.00
C PHE A 390 41.84 -30.01 28.73
N ASP A 391 42.12 -29.61 27.49
CA ASP A 391 43.35 -28.92 27.13
C ASP A 391 43.40 -27.48 27.67
N ASP A 392 42.26 -26.94 28.10
CA ASP A 392 42.19 -25.65 28.78
C ASP A 392 42.63 -25.74 30.25
N VAL A 393 42.67 -26.93 30.85
CA VAL A 393 43.04 -27.08 32.26
C VAL A 393 44.45 -26.54 32.49
N ASN A 394 44.65 -25.88 33.63
CA ASN A 394 45.84 -25.13 34.00
C ASN A 394 46.14 -23.86 33.17
N ASN A 395 45.30 -23.53 32.19
CA ASN A 395 45.37 -22.28 31.44
C ASN A 395 44.32 -21.28 31.94
N PHE A 396 44.27 -20.13 31.27
CA PHE A 396 43.27 -19.08 31.46
C PHE A 396 42.56 -18.83 30.13
N ILE A 397 41.27 -18.48 30.17
CA ILE A 397 40.52 -18.08 28.97
C ILE A 397 40.36 -16.56 28.96
N ARG A 398 40.41 -15.97 27.76
CA ARG A 398 39.91 -14.62 27.49
C ARG A 398 39.19 -14.59 26.14
N VAL A 399 38.56 -13.47 25.83
CA VAL A 399 37.91 -13.25 24.53
C VAL A 399 38.27 -11.89 23.98
N THR A 400 38.68 -11.87 22.71
CA THR A 400 38.82 -10.65 21.92
C THR A 400 37.50 -10.38 21.22
N VAL A 401 36.96 -9.17 21.40
CA VAL A 401 35.74 -8.71 20.74
C VAL A 401 36.11 -7.61 19.75
N LYS A 402 35.73 -7.81 18.49
CA LYS A 402 35.91 -6.84 17.41
C LYS A 402 34.56 -6.33 16.94
N SER A 403 34.38 -5.02 16.88
CA SER A 403 33.25 -4.39 16.22
C SER A 403 33.70 -3.78 14.90
N THR A 404 33.10 -4.23 13.80
CA THR A 404 33.50 -3.83 12.45
C THR A 404 32.37 -3.05 11.78
N ASN A 405 32.68 -1.85 11.29
CA ASN A 405 31.85 -1.16 10.31
C ASN A 405 32.72 -0.86 9.06
N ARG A 406 32.15 -0.19 8.05
CA ARG A 406 32.87 0.14 6.81
C ARG A 406 34.04 1.12 7.01
N VAL A 407 34.05 1.87 8.11
CA VAL A 407 35.07 2.87 8.43
C VAL A 407 36.30 2.20 9.04
N GLY A 408 36.08 1.17 9.86
CA GLY A 408 37.17 0.42 10.47
C GLY A 408 36.71 -0.57 11.53
N VAL A 409 37.67 -1.01 12.33
CA VAL A 409 37.48 -2.05 13.34
C VAL A 409 37.92 -1.53 14.70
N GLY A 410 37.01 -1.53 15.67
CA GLY A 410 37.34 -1.39 17.08
C GLY A 410 37.61 -2.75 17.70
N THR A 411 38.65 -2.87 18.53
CA THR A 411 39.01 -4.11 19.21
C THR A 411 39.14 -3.87 20.71
N ILE A 412 38.53 -4.74 21.52
CA ILE A 412 38.71 -4.77 22.96
C ILE A 412 38.86 -6.22 23.44
N VAL A 413 39.61 -6.44 24.50
CA VAL A 413 39.90 -7.77 25.04
C VAL A 413 39.37 -7.85 26.46
N SER A 414 38.75 -8.98 26.83
CA SER A 414 38.32 -9.21 28.21
C SER A 414 39.50 -9.36 29.18
N ALA A 415 39.22 -9.27 30.48
CA ALA A 415 40.12 -9.83 31.47
C ALA A 415 40.28 -11.36 31.27
N ASN A 416 41.39 -11.92 31.76
CA ASN A 416 41.54 -13.37 31.84
C ASN A 416 40.62 -13.92 32.93
N THR A 417 40.11 -15.14 32.76
CA THR A 417 39.44 -15.88 33.82
C THR A 417 40.39 -16.20 34.97
N SER A 418 39.90 -16.82 36.05
CA SER A 418 40.77 -17.57 36.95
C SER A 418 41.39 -18.79 36.25
N LYS A 419 42.41 -19.39 36.84
CA LYS A 419 43.02 -20.62 36.32
C LYS A 419 41.98 -21.74 36.27
N ILE A 420 41.92 -22.45 35.16
CA ILE A 420 40.91 -23.50 34.93
C ILE A 420 41.31 -24.76 35.68
N MET A 421 40.36 -25.29 36.45
CA MET A 421 40.52 -26.48 37.28
C MET A 421 39.66 -27.63 36.75
N TYR A 422 39.95 -28.85 37.20
CA TYR A 422 39.08 -29.98 36.93
C TYR A 422 37.69 -29.79 37.57
N ALA A 423 36.65 -30.14 36.83
CA ALA A 423 35.28 -30.29 37.28
C ALA A 423 35.12 -31.45 38.24
N THR A 424 35.95 -32.48 38.11
CA THR A 424 35.86 -33.69 38.91
C THR A 424 36.51 -33.57 40.28
N GLN A 425 35.87 -34.16 41.28
CA GLN A 425 36.41 -34.28 42.64
C GLN A 425 36.20 -35.71 43.16
N LEU A 426 37.23 -36.31 43.76
CA LEU A 426 37.12 -37.61 44.43
C LEU A 426 36.27 -37.45 45.69
N GLN A 427 35.15 -38.17 45.76
CA GLN A 427 34.23 -38.16 46.88
C GLN A 427 34.49 -39.32 47.84
N THR A 428 34.74 -40.51 47.31
CA THR A 428 35.17 -41.67 48.09
C THR A 428 36.35 -42.33 47.41
N ALA A 429 37.37 -42.70 48.19
CA ALA A 429 38.50 -43.46 47.70
C ALA A 429 38.04 -44.83 47.15
N PRO A 430 38.77 -45.41 46.18
CA PRO A 430 38.56 -46.80 45.78
C PRO A 430 38.85 -47.75 46.95
N PHE A 431 38.29 -48.94 46.92
CA PHE A 431 38.59 -49.99 47.89
C PHE A 431 38.69 -51.35 47.19
N VAL A 432 39.31 -52.32 47.85
CA VAL A 432 39.53 -53.67 47.32
C VAL A 432 38.87 -54.69 48.24
N ILE A 433 38.31 -55.75 47.65
CA ILE A 433 37.76 -56.91 48.37
C ILE A 433 38.40 -58.17 47.80
N GLY A 434 38.82 -59.10 48.66
CA GLY A 434 39.36 -60.39 48.26
C GLY A 434 39.81 -61.22 49.45
N PHE A 435 40.26 -62.44 49.18
CA PHE A 435 40.87 -63.32 50.18
C PHE A 435 42.40 -63.18 50.14
N ALA A 436 43.04 -63.03 51.30
CA ALA A 436 44.49 -62.86 51.45
C ALA A 436 45.29 -64.16 51.23
N GLN A 437 45.09 -64.77 50.07
CA GLN A 437 45.66 -66.04 49.67
C GLN A 437 46.05 -66.02 48.19
N VAL A 438 47.18 -66.65 47.88
CA VAL A 438 47.60 -66.88 46.49
C VAL A 438 46.51 -67.63 45.71
N GLY A 439 46.29 -67.23 44.45
CA GLY A 439 45.29 -67.81 43.56
C GLY A 439 43.87 -67.28 43.77
N GLN A 440 43.62 -66.46 44.79
CA GLN A 440 42.32 -65.85 45.03
C GLN A 440 42.17 -64.52 44.30
N LYS A 441 40.93 -64.25 43.89
CA LYS A 441 40.54 -63.02 43.19
C LYS A 441 40.40 -61.86 44.18
N TRP A 442 40.99 -60.74 43.81
CA TRP A 442 40.81 -59.43 44.41
C TRP A 442 40.12 -58.53 43.40
N SER A 443 39.01 -57.93 43.82
CA SER A 443 38.22 -57.03 43.00
C SER A 443 38.32 -55.61 43.54
N ALA A 444 38.67 -54.66 42.68
CA ALA A 444 38.65 -53.25 42.98
C ALA A 444 37.25 -52.68 42.74
N THR A 445 36.74 -51.95 43.73
CA THR A 445 35.64 -51.01 43.52
C THR A 445 36.25 -49.63 43.28
N PRO A 446 35.98 -48.98 42.13
CA PRO A 446 36.52 -47.65 41.85
C PRO A 446 36.01 -46.62 42.86
N GLY A 447 36.76 -45.54 43.02
CA GLY A 447 36.30 -44.40 43.81
C GLY A 447 35.05 -43.76 43.19
N THR A 448 34.27 -43.03 43.99
CA THR A 448 33.20 -42.19 43.45
C THR A 448 33.73 -40.79 43.18
N TRP A 449 33.37 -40.22 42.03
CA TRP A 449 33.86 -38.94 41.57
C TRP A 449 32.66 -38.05 41.23
N VAL A 450 32.56 -36.88 41.86
CA VAL A 450 31.54 -35.88 41.53
C VAL A 450 31.95 -35.17 40.25
N GLY A 451 30.99 -34.88 39.37
CA GLY A 451 31.23 -34.12 38.13
C GLY A 451 31.73 -34.94 36.94
N ALA A 452 31.88 -36.26 37.09
CA ALA A 452 32.18 -37.17 35.99
C ALA A 452 30.89 -37.84 35.51
N GLU A 453 30.41 -37.49 34.31
CA GLU A 453 29.35 -38.23 33.65
C GLU A 453 29.94 -39.49 33.01
N ALA A 454 29.44 -40.67 33.41
CA ALA A 454 29.86 -42.00 32.93
C ALA A 454 31.40 -42.20 32.80
N PRO A 455 32.17 -42.06 33.90
CA PRO A 455 33.62 -42.17 33.85
C PRO A 455 34.09 -43.55 33.40
N LYS A 456 35.08 -43.58 32.51
CA LYS A 456 35.90 -44.77 32.25
C LYS A 456 37.08 -44.79 33.21
N PHE A 457 37.29 -45.92 33.88
CA PHE A 457 38.32 -46.07 34.91
C PHE A 457 39.52 -46.88 34.41
N GLY A 458 40.71 -46.43 34.79
CA GLY A 458 41.95 -47.20 34.73
C GLY A 458 42.30 -47.77 36.11
N TYR A 459 43.02 -48.90 36.14
CA TYR A 459 43.48 -49.57 37.34
C TYR A 459 44.96 -49.91 37.24
N GLN A 460 45.64 -49.96 38.38
CA GLN A 460 47.00 -50.51 38.51
C GLN A 460 47.16 -51.07 39.92
N TRP A 461 47.34 -52.39 40.04
CA TRP A 461 47.57 -53.04 41.33
C TRP A 461 49.00 -52.85 41.81
N GLN A 462 49.16 -52.78 43.12
CA GLN A 462 50.45 -52.61 43.78
C GLN A 462 50.62 -53.61 44.92
N ASN A 463 51.85 -54.07 45.12
CA ASN A 463 52.25 -54.78 46.33
C ASN A 463 53.15 -53.89 47.20
N CYS A 464 52.98 -54.00 48.51
CA CYS A 464 53.69 -53.18 49.50
C CYS A 464 54.38 -54.08 50.51
N VAL A 465 55.61 -53.73 50.90
CA VAL A 465 56.39 -54.49 51.90
C VAL A 465 55.96 -54.15 53.33
N SER A 466 55.43 -52.93 53.53
CA SER A 466 54.92 -52.44 54.81
C SER A 466 53.64 -51.63 54.62
N PHE A 467 53.10 -51.08 55.71
CA PHE A 467 52.00 -50.11 55.69
C PHE A 467 52.42 -48.71 55.21
N ASP A 468 53.70 -48.48 54.98
CA ASP A 468 54.18 -47.24 54.37
C ASP A 468 53.95 -47.29 52.86
N VAL A 469 53.21 -46.30 52.37
CA VAL A 469 52.90 -46.10 50.95
C VAL A 469 54.15 -45.96 50.08
N ALA A 470 55.28 -45.54 50.65
CA ALA A 470 56.57 -45.46 49.95
C ALA A 470 57.13 -46.85 49.59
N THR A 471 56.69 -47.90 50.27
CA THR A 471 57.13 -49.29 50.02
C THR A 471 56.29 -50.02 48.97
N CYS A 472 55.31 -49.33 48.36
CA CYS A 472 54.42 -49.90 47.38
C CYS A 472 54.97 -49.78 45.95
N ALA A 473 55.06 -50.89 45.22
CA ALA A 473 55.49 -50.95 43.83
C ALA A 473 54.36 -51.44 42.91
N ASP A 474 54.32 -50.96 41.67
CA ASP A 474 53.37 -51.42 40.66
C ASP A 474 53.65 -52.88 40.28
N ILE A 475 52.60 -53.70 40.26
CA ILE A 475 52.66 -55.07 39.76
C ILE A 475 52.54 -55.00 38.25
N THR A 476 53.62 -55.36 37.54
CA THR A 476 53.68 -55.30 36.07
C THR A 476 52.48 -56.01 35.43
N GLY A 477 51.76 -55.29 34.55
CA GLY A 477 50.63 -55.82 33.79
C GLY A 477 49.31 -55.95 34.55
N ALA A 478 49.27 -55.66 35.85
CA ALA A 478 48.06 -55.77 36.66
C ALA A 478 47.16 -54.52 36.53
N THR A 479 46.58 -54.32 35.34
CA THR A 479 45.82 -53.11 34.98
C THR A 479 44.30 -53.30 34.89
N GLN A 480 43.82 -54.50 35.23
CA GLN A 480 42.40 -54.85 35.23
C GLN A 480 41.75 -54.52 36.60
N PRO A 481 40.42 -54.32 36.66
CA PRO A 481 39.70 -54.11 37.92
C PRO A 481 39.84 -55.30 38.87
N ASP A 482 40.12 -56.49 38.32
CA ASP A 482 40.33 -57.71 39.06
C ASP A 482 41.79 -58.16 38.98
N TYR A 483 42.33 -58.67 40.09
CA TYR A 483 43.67 -59.22 40.19
C TYR A 483 43.66 -60.57 40.89
N ILE A 484 44.42 -61.55 40.38
CA ILE A 484 44.63 -62.83 41.03
C ILE A 484 45.97 -62.77 41.76
N ALA A 485 45.96 -62.87 43.08
CA ALA A 485 47.17 -62.81 43.90
C ALA A 485 48.16 -63.91 43.48
N GLN A 486 49.41 -63.53 43.19
CA GLN A 486 50.43 -64.43 42.71
C GLN A 486 51.34 -64.90 43.85
N THR A 487 52.15 -65.94 43.60
CA THR A 487 53.16 -66.41 44.56
C THR A 487 54.18 -65.31 44.92
N THR A 488 54.41 -64.34 44.03
CA THR A 488 55.29 -63.19 44.26
C THR A 488 54.73 -62.15 45.23
N ASP A 489 53.46 -62.27 45.63
CA ASP A 489 52.82 -61.36 46.59
C ASP A 489 52.82 -61.91 48.02
N ILE A 490 53.29 -63.14 48.23
CA ILE A 490 53.43 -63.73 49.56
C ILE A 490 54.22 -62.78 50.47
N ASP A 491 53.75 -62.64 51.72
CA ASP A 491 54.30 -61.75 52.74
C ASP A 491 54.25 -60.24 52.43
N LYS A 492 53.58 -59.85 51.34
CA LYS A 492 53.30 -58.45 50.97
C LYS A 492 51.82 -58.10 51.23
N TYR A 493 51.57 -56.80 51.31
CA TYR A 493 50.23 -56.21 51.35
C TYR A 493 49.81 -55.78 49.94
N LEU A 494 48.51 -55.72 49.66
CA LEU A 494 47.98 -55.25 48.39
C LEU A 494 47.24 -53.91 48.54
N ARG A 495 47.31 -53.10 47.47
CA ARG A 495 46.43 -51.94 47.24
C ARG A 495 46.23 -51.73 45.74
N VAL A 496 45.28 -50.88 45.36
CA VAL A 496 45.01 -50.52 43.96
C VAL A 496 45.06 -49.01 43.73
N LYS A 497 45.64 -48.59 42.60
CA LYS A 497 45.48 -47.25 42.02
C LYS A 497 44.27 -47.24 41.10
N ASN A 498 43.42 -46.21 41.18
CA ASN A 498 42.26 -46.01 40.32
C ASN A 498 42.21 -44.56 39.83
N TRP A 499 41.95 -44.33 38.55
CA TRP A 499 41.81 -42.99 37.97
C TRP A 499 40.79 -42.97 36.84
N ILE A 500 40.29 -41.79 36.48
CA ILE A 500 39.51 -41.60 35.27
C ILE A 500 40.49 -41.50 34.10
N VAL A 501 40.33 -42.31 33.04
CA VAL A 501 41.30 -42.42 31.92
C VAL A 501 41.59 -41.08 31.23
N SER A 502 40.63 -40.15 31.27
CA SER A 502 40.78 -38.78 30.73
C SER A 502 41.44 -37.80 31.70
N GLN A 503 42.02 -38.26 32.82
CA GLN A 503 42.55 -37.41 33.89
C GLN A 503 43.89 -37.94 34.39
N SER A 504 44.74 -37.04 34.88
CA SER A 504 46.03 -37.39 35.51
C SER A 504 45.92 -37.64 37.01
N SER A 505 44.76 -37.38 37.63
CA SER A 505 44.55 -37.56 39.06
C SER A 505 44.31 -39.02 39.41
N VAL A 506 45.17 -39.57 40.26
CA VAL A 506 45.09 -40.96 40.72
C VAL A 506 44.58 -41.01 42.15
N ALA A 507 43.60 -41.87 42.40
CA ALA A 507 43.14 -42.24 43.73
C ALA A 507 43.72 -43.59 44.13
N PHE A 508 43.93 -43.80 45.43
CA PHE A 508 44.51 -45.02 45.98
C PHE A 508 43.53 -45.65 46.95
N SER A 509 43.46 -46.98 46.98
CA SER A 509 42.83 -47.67 48.11
C SER A 509 43.74 -47.66 49.32
N ASP A 510 43.17 -47.91 50.48
CA ASP A 510 43.97 -48.26 51.66
C ASP A 510 44.83 -49.50 51.38
N ILE A 511 45.98 -49.58 52.06
CA ILE A 511 46.79 -50.80 52.11
C ILE A 511 46.04 -51.80 52.99
N VAL A 512 45.70 -52.95 52.43
CA VAL A 512 44.96 -53.97 53.17
C VAL A 512 45.84 -54.49 54.30
N PRO A 513 45.37 -54.56 55.56
CA PRO A 513 46.24 -54.83 56.70
C PRO A 513 46.64 -56.29 56.92
N VAL A 514 46.65 -57.06 55.84
CA VAL A 514 46.82 -58.50 55.86
C VAL A 514 47.77 -58.89 54.76
N LYS A 515 48.83 -59.62 55.12
CA LYS A 515 49.77 -60.18 54.15
C LYS A 515 49.15 -61.33 53.38
N ILE A 516 49.50 -61.47 52.11
CA ILE A 516 49.11 -62.64 51.31
C ILE A 516 49.82 -63.89 51.85
N THR A 517 49.06 -64.98 52.00
CA THR A 517 49.54 -66.25 52.57
C THR A 517 49.33 -67.42 51.62
N THR A 518 49.96 -68.56 51.93
CA THR A 518 49.83 -69.83 51.20
C THR A 518 48.63 -70.68 51.65
N THR A 519 48.03 -70.41 52.82
CA THR A 519 46.91 -71.17 53.41
C THR A 519 45.70 -70.27 53.71
N PRO A 520 44.45 -70.76 53.59
CA PRO A 520 43.26 -69.92 53.70
C PRO A 520 43.11 -69.33 55.10
N LYS A 521 43.19 -68.00 55.20
CA LYS A 521 42.72 -67.23 56.36
C LYS A 521 41.51 -66.40 55.92
N THR A 522 40.34 -66.74 56.45
CA THR A 522 39.12 -65.97 56.24
C THR A 522 39.24 -64.62 56.93
N LEU A 523 38.97 -63.52 56.23
CA LEU A 523 38.68 -62.24 56.88
C LEU A 523 37.44 -61.61 56.28
N ILE A 524 36.56 -61.18 57.17
CA ILE A 524 35.48 -60.24 56.91
C ILE A 524 36.11 -58.86 56.97
N GLN A 525 36.26 -58.22 55.82
CA GLN A 525 36.61 -56.81 55.80
C GLN A 525 35.34 -56.03 56.15
N THR A 526 35.15 -55.72 57.43
CA THR A 526 34.20 -54.65 57.79
C THR A 526 34.70 -53.40 57.09
N PRO A 527 33.87 -52.68 56.33
CA PRO A 527 34.25 -51.36 55.86
C PRO A 527 34.66 -50.59 57.11
N VAL A 528 35.84 -49.97 57.09
CA VAL A 528 36.06 -48.84 57.98
C VAL A 528 34.99 -47.85 57.56
N ILE A 529 33.90 -47.82 58.32
CA ILE A 529 33.03 -46.67 58.36
C ILE A 529 33.96 -45.56 58.84
N ASN A 530 34.52 -44.83 57.87
CA ASN A 530 35.05 -43.51 58.12
C ASN A 530 34.00 -42.83 59.01
N PRO A 531 34.40 -42.17 60.11
CA PRO A 531 33.45 -41.60 61.05
C PRO A 531 32.40 -40.86 60.23
N LYS A 532 31.12 -41.18 60.52
CA LYS A 532 29.92 -40.48 60.04
C LYS A 532 30.32 -39.20 59.32
N PRO A 533 30.03 -39.03 58.01
CA PRO A 533 30.47 -37.85 57.26
C PRO A 533 30.26 -36.68 58.19
N ALA A 534 31.35 -35.96 58.49
CA ALA A 534 31.25 -34.75 59.28
C ALA A 534 30.02 -34.06 58.70
N VAL A 535 28.96 -33.98 59.51
CA VAL A 535 27.82 -33.18 59.15
C VAL A 535 28.50 -31.90 58.74
N ILE A 536 28.33 -31.48 57.49
CA ILE A 536 28.54 -30.09 57.18
C ILE A 536 27.49 -29.43 58.05
N THR A 537 27.84 -29.19 59.32
CA THR A 537 27.25 -28.13 60.08
C THR A 537 27.61 -26.97 59.19
N LYS A 538 26.62 -26.53 58.40
CA LYS A 538 26.54 -25.14 57.95
C LYS A 538 27.22 -24.34 59.05
N PRO A 539 28.23 -23.52 58.73
CA PRO A 539 29.02 -22.85 59.75
C PRO A 539 28.03 -22.37 60.81
N VAL A 540 28.14 -22.91 62.03
CA VAL A 540 27.27 -22.47 63.12
C VAL A 540 27.73 -21.06 63.34
N VAL A 541 27.08 -20.14 62.65
CA VAL A 541 27.39 -18.74 62.77
C VAL A 541 26.92 -18.40 64.17
N LYS A 542 27.87 -18.30 65.11
CA LYS A 542 27.61 -18.08 66.54
C LYS A 542 26.72 -16.84 66.65
N LYS A 543 25.42 -17.06 66.88
CA LYS A 543 24.50 -15.95 67.13
C LYS A 543 24.80 -15.43 68.51
N THR A 544 25.24 -14.19 68.60
CA THR A 544 25.48 -13.52 69.88
C THR A 544 24.19 -12.82 70.29
N THR A 545 23.81 -12.91 71.57
CA THR A 545 22.64 -12.18 72.08
C THR A 545 23.09 -10.90 72.76
N ILE A 546 22.60 -9.75 72.30
CA ILE A 546 22.81 -8.47 72.98
C ILE A 546 21.52 -8.03 73.66
N THR A 547 21.63 -7.33 74.78
CA THR A 547 20.49 -6.69 75.44
C THR A 547 20.45 -5.23 75.00
N CYS A 548 19.31 -4.78 74.50
CA CYS A 548 19.08 -3.43 74.03
C CYS A 548 18.05 -2.76 74.94
N ILE A 549 18.34 -1.55 75.39
CA ILE A 549 17.50 -0.79 76.33
C ILE A 549 17.06 0.54 75.72
N LYS A 550 15.79 0.89 75.96
CA LYS A 550 15.19 2.19 75.65
C LYS A 550 14.29 2.60 76.81
N GLY A 551 14.81 3.44 77.71
CA GLY A 551 14.14 3.72 78.98
C GLY A 551 14.05 2.46 79.86
N LYS A 552 12.84 2.11 80.34
CA LYS A 552 12.59 0.88 81.12
C LYS A 552 12.37 -0.37 80.26
N LEU A 553 12.30 -0.24 78.93
CA LEU A 553 12.06 -1.36 78.02
C LEU A 553 13.37 -2.08 77.68
N VAL A 554 13.37 -3.41 77.84
CA VAL A 554 14.52 -4.29 77.59
C VAL A 554 14.18 -5.26 76.46
N LYS A 555 15.03 -5.35 75.45
CA LYS A 555 14.87 -6.29 74.32
C LYS A 555 16.16 -7.05 74.05
N LYS A 556 16.10 -8.38 73.99
CA LYS A 556 17.24 -9.23 73.62
C LYS A 556 17.22 -9.49 72.11
N VAL A 557 18.35 -9.31 71.44
CA VAL A 557 18.50 -9.51 69.99
C VAL A 557 19.60 -10.53 69.74
N THR A 558 19.24 -11.65 69.11
CA THR A 558 20.15 -12.78 68.83
C THR A 558 20.35 -12.92 67.32
N ALA A 559 21.54 -12.58 66.84
CA ALA A 559 21.90 -12.69 65.42
C ALA A 559 23.40 -12.92 65.26
N VAL A 560 23.85 -13.18 64.04
CA VAL A 560 25.27 -13.35 63.68
C VAL A 560 26.08 -12.09 63.99
N THR A 561 25.52 -10.92 63.67
CA THR A 561 26.07 -9.60 63.97
C THR A 561 24.93 -8.73 64.52
N PRO A 562 24.55 -8.90 65.79
CA PRO A 562 23.34 -8.27 66.32
C PRO A 562 23.52 -6.75 66.46
N LYS A 563 22.56 -5.97 65.96
CA LYS A 563 22.46 -4.51 66.17
C LYS A 563 21.16 -4.19 66.89
N CYS A 564 21.20 -3.20 67.78
CA CYS A 564 19.97 -2.74 68.43
C CYS A 564 19.05 -2.06 67.40
N PRO A 565 17.72 -2.29 67.48
CA PRO A 565 16.76 -1.57 66.64
C PRO A 565 16.86 -0.06 66.85
N ALA A 566 16.47 0.71 65.84
CA ALA A 566 16.49 2.17 65.89
C ALA A 566 15.83 2.72 67.18
N GLY A 567 16.58 3.55 67.91
CA GLY A 567 16.15 4.14 69.18
C GLY A 567 16.43 3.30 70.44
N TYR A 568 17.03 2.11 70.34
CA TYR A 568 17.51 1.34 71.50
C TYR A 568 19.04 1.41 71.58
N LYS A 569 19.60 1.55 72.78
CA LYS A 569 21.06 1.49 73.03
C LYS A 569 21.45 0.10 73.53
N LYS A 570 22.62 -0.38 73.11
CA LYS A 570 23.18 -1.64 73.62
C LYS A 570 23.50 -1.45 75.12
N LYS A 571 22.96 -2.32 75.97
CA LYS A 571 23.25 -2.35 77.40
C LYS A 571 24.65 -2.86 77.66
#